data_AF-A0AA43EUD1-F1
#
_entry.id   AF-A0AA43EUD1-F1
#
_cell.length_a   1.000
_cell.length_b   1.000
_cell.length_c   1.000
_cell.angle_alpha   90.00
_cell.angle_beta   90.00
_cell.angle_gamma   90.00
#
_symmetry.space_group_name_H-M   'P 1'
#
loop_
_entity.id
_entity.type
_entity.pdbx_description
1 polymer ?
#
loop_
_entity_poly.entity_id
_entity_poly.type
_entity_poly.pdbx_seq_one_letter_code
_entity_poly.pdbx_strand_id
1 'polypeptide(L)' 'NMAQPTSTFSDTADPDQVHLTFRLGESLSDLEDRIITEVLHRSGGNKTLAAKHLGVTRWMLERRRKPK' A
#
# COMPACT_ATOMS: atom_id res chain seq x y z
N ASN A 1 21.12 29.82 2.86
CA ASN A 1 21.03 28.82 1.77
C ASN A 1 20.83 27.45 2.41
N MET A 2 19.58 27.04 2.67
CA MET A 2 19.28 25.69 3.17
C MET A 2 18.85 24.84 1.98
N ALA A 3 19.66 23.85 1.61
CA ALA A 3 19.24 22.82 0.68
C ALA A 3 18.16 22.00 1.37
N GLN A 4 16.92 22.08 0.86
CA GLN A 4 15.91 21.08 1.18
C GLN A 4 16.46 19.72 0.72
N PRO A 5 16.27 18.63 1.49
CA PRO A 5 16.54 17.31 0.95
C PRO A 5 15.54 17.10 -0.18
N THR A 6 16.00 17.24 -1.43
CA THR A 6 15.29 16.74 -2.59
C THR A 6 15.29 15.24 -2.44
N SER A 7 14.26 14.70 -1.78
CA SER A 7 13.93 13.28 -1.85
C SER A 7 13.86 12.96 -3.33
N THR A 8 14.95 12.42 -3.83
CA THR A 8 15.09 11.97 -5.20
C THR A 8 14.34 10.65 -5.24
N PHE A 9 13.01 10.74 -5.15
CA PHE A 9 12.14 9.65 -5.54
C PHE A 9 12.25 9.64 -7.05
N SER A 10 13.26 8.92 -7.53
CA SER A 10 13.40 8.57 -8.93
C SER A 10 12.03 8.10 -9.38
N ASP A 11 11.49 8.81 -10.37
CA ASP A 11 10.35 8.42 -11.17
C ASP A 11 10.75 7.19 -12.00
N THR A 12 11.05 6.10 -11.30
CA THR A 12 11.30 4.81 -11.89
C THR A 12 9.93 4.18 -12.01
N ALA A 13 9.47 4.10 -13.25
CA ALA A 13 8.31 3.37 -13.74
C ALA A 13 8.43 1.86 -13.48
N ASP A 14 8.65 1.49 -12.22
CA ASP A 14 8.61 0.12 -11.74
C ASP A 14 7.15 -0.18 -11.36
N PRO A 15 6.44 -1.04 -12.11
CA PRO A 15 5.05 -1.39 -11.83
C PRO A 15 4.88 -2.05 -10.45
N ASP A 16 5.97 -2.56 -9.86
CA ASP A 16 5.97 -3.25 -8.58
C ASP A 16 6.27 -2.32 -7.39
N GLN A 17 6.51 -1.02 -7.62
CA GLN A 17 6.71 -0.03 -6.56
C GLN A 17 5.47 0.84 -6.31
N VAL A 18 5.29 1.21 -5.03
CA VAL A 18 4.22 2.09 -4.55
C VAL A 18 4.80 3.17 -3.65
N HIS A 19 4.66 4.43 -4.04
CA HIS A 19 4.92 5.58 -3.19
C HIS A 19 3.68 5.89 -2.35
N LEU A 20 3.86 5.96 -1.03
CA LEU A 20 2.78 6.19 -0.07
C LEU A 20 3.06 7.46 0.72
N THR A 21 2.10 8.39 0.67
CA THR A 21 2.07 9.56 1.55
C THR A 21 0.94 9.38 2.55
N PHE A 22 1.22 9.69 3.81
CA PHE A 22 0.26 9.64 4.90
C PHE A 22 0.32 10.91 5.75
N ARG A 23 -0.80 11.27 6.36
CA ARG A 23 -0.95 12.41 7.27
C ARG A 23 -0.61 11.97 8.69
N LEU A 24 0.18 12.78 9.37
CA LEU A 24 0.40 12.57 10.81
C LEU A 24 -0.94 12.70 11.54
N GLY A 25 -1.28 11.68 12.33
CA GLY A 25 -2.57 11.57 13.02
C GLY A 25 -3.61 10.70 12.32
N GLU A 26 -3.38 10.24 11.08
CA GLU A 26 -4.22 9.17 10.50
C GLU A 26 -3.89 7.82 11.15
N SER A 27 -4.88 6.92 11.25
CA SER A 27 -4.64 5.62 11.88
C SER A 27 -3.88 4.69 10.94
N LEU A 28 -3.05 3.80 11.50
CA LEU A 28 -2.39 2.77 10.71
C LEU A 28 -3.39 1.84 10.01
N SER A 29 -4.59 1.67 10.58
CA SER A 29 -5.66 0.88 9.95
C SER A 29 -6.16 1.55 8.66
N ASP A 30 -6.35 2.87 8.67
CA ASP A 30 -6.80 3.61 7.48
C ASP A 30 -5.74 3.58 6.36
N LEU A 31 -4.47 3.72 6.75
CA LEU A 31 -3.34 3.58 5.82
C LEU A 31 -3.25 2.14 5.27
N GLU A 32 -3.41 1.14 6.12
CA GLU A 32 -3.40 -0.27 5.73
C GLU A 32 -4.56 -0.60 4.76
N ASP A 33 -5.76 -0.06 5.00
CA ASP A 33 -6.91 -0.24 4.11
C ASP A 33 -6.67 0.37 2.72
N ARG A 34 -6.03 1.53 2.65
CA ARG A 34 -5.62 2.17 1.39
C ARG A 34 -4.61 1.31 0.63
N ILE A 35 -3.58 0.79 1.33
CA ILE A 35 -2.56 -0.09 0.73
C ILE A 35 -3.19 -1.37 0.19
N ILE A 36 -4.06 -2.02 0.97
CA ILE A 36 -4.74 -3.25 0.57
C ILE A 36 -5.61 -3.00 -0.66
N THR A 37 -6.32 -1.87 -0.69
CA THR A 37 -7.20 -1.50 -1.81
C THR A 37 -6.40 -1.31 -3.10
N GLU A 38 -5.29 -0.58 -3.05
CA GLU A 38 -4.43 -0.33 -4.21
C GLU A 38 -3.80 -1.62 -4.74
N VAL A 39 -3.23 -2.45 -3.87
CA VAL A 39 -2.61 -3.72 -4.30
C VAL A 39 -3.65 -4.68 -4.84
N LEU A 40 -4.87 -4.71 -4.28
CA LEU A 40 -5.96 -5.52 -4.81
C LEU A 40 -6.41 -5.04 -6.20
N HIS A 41 -6.44 -3.72 -6.42
CA HIS A 41 -6.73 -3.13 -7.72
C HIS A 41 -5.68 -3.54 -8.77
N ARG A 42 -4.39 -3.38 -8.45
CA ARG A 42 -3.27 -3.80 -9.33
C ARG A 42 -3.25 -5.31 -9.59
N SER A 43 -3.74 -6.10 -8.63
CA SER A 43 -3.87 -7.55 -8.77
C SER A 43 -5.12 -7.99 -9.55
N GLY A 44 -5.88 -7.06 -10.15
CA GLY A 44 -7.12 -7.39 -10.86
C GLY A 44 -8.20 -8.03 -9.97
N GLY A 45 -8.20 -7.72 -8.67
CA GLY A 45 -9.09 -8.33 -7.68
C GLY A 45 -8.66 -9.71 -7.19
N ASN A 46 -7.54 -10.26 -7.69
CA ASN A 46 -7.03 -11.56 -7.25
C ASN A 46 -6.44 -11.46 -5.83
N LYS A 47 -7.21 -11.91 -4.84
CA LYS A 47 -6.84 -11.86 -3.42
C LYS A 47 -5.58 -12.66 -3.09
N THR A 48 -5.34 -13.78 -3.78
CA THR A 48 -4.14 -14.61 -3.56
C THR A 48 -2.90 -13.88 -4.04
N LEU A 49 -2.96 -13.26 -5.23
CA LEU A 49 -1.87 -12.47 -5.78
C LEU A 49 -1.62 -11.21 -4.94
N ALA A 50 -2.67 -10.49 -4.53
CA ALA A 50 -2.55 -9.33 -3.66
C ALA A 50 -1.89 -9.68 -2.31
N ALA A 51 -2.30 -10.78 -1.69
CA ALA A 51 -1.68 -11.26 -0.45
C ALA A 51 -0.20 -11.61 -0.63
N LYS A 52 0.18 -12.19 -1.79
CA LYS A 52 1.57 -12.47 -2.15
C LYS A 52 2.38 -11.18 -2.26
N HIS A 53 1.88 -10.15 -2.95
CA HIS A 53 2.55 -8.85 -3.04
C HIS A 53 2.72 -8.16 -1.68
N LEU A 54 1.72 -8.32 -0.80
CA LEU A 54 1.75 -7.73 0.55
C LEU A 54 2.58 -8.55 1.56
N GLY A 55 3.05 -9.75 1.21
CA GLY A 55 3.77 -10.63 2.14
C GLY A 55 2.91 -11.13 3.32
N VAL A 56 1.59 -11.22 3.14
CA VAL A 56 0.64 -11.68 4.18
C VAL A 56 -0.13 -12.92 3.73
N THR A 57 -0.81 -13.58 4.67
CA THR A 57 -1.75 -14.65 4.30
C THR A 57 -3.03 -14.05 3.69
N ARG A 58 -3.65 -14.78 2.75
CA ARG A 58 -4.97 -14.41 2.20
C ARG A 58 -6.03 -14.24 3.29
N TRP A 59 -5.97 -15.07 4.34
CA TRP A 59 -6.87 -14.97 5.48
C TRP A 59 -6.73 -13.65 6.24
N MET A 60 -5.50 -13.14 6.42
CA MET A 60 -5.28 -11.83 7.03
C MET A 60 -5.84 -10.68 6.18
N LEU A 61 -5.79 -10.79 4.85
CA LEU A 61 -6.43 -9.83 3.94
C LEU A 61 -7.96 -9.89 4.05
N GLU A 62 -8.54 -11.09 4.06
CA GLU A 62 -9.99 -11.28 4.24
C GLU A 62 -10.49 -10.79 5.60
N ARG A 63 -9.71 -10.97 6.67
CA ARG A 63 -10.06 -10.50 8.02
C ARG A 63 -10.07 -8.98 8.13
N ARG A 64 -9.15 -8.30 7.44
CA ARG A 64 -9.09 -6.83 7.38
C ARG A 64 -10.25 -6.20 6.60
N ARG A 65 -10.84 -6.94 5.65
CA ARG A 65 -11.98 -6.48 4.85
C ARG A 65 -13.35 -6.78 5.45
N LYS A 66 -13.45 -7.48 6.58
CA LYS A 66 -14.75 -7.71 7.22
C LYS A 66 -15.22 -6.40 7.88
N PRO A 67 -16.45 -5.91 7.60
CA PRO A 67 -17.01 -4.82 8.37
C PRO A 67 -17.05 -5.25 9.84
N LYS A 68 -16.59 -4.36 10.73
CA LYS A 68 -16.69 -4.54 12.17
C LYS A 68 -18.12 -4.41 12.64
#